data_AF-W0Q980-F1
#
_entry.id   AF-W0Q980-F1
#
_cell.length_a   1.000
_cell.length_b   1.000
_cell.length_c   1.000
_cell.angle_alpha   90.00
_cell.angle_beta   90.00
_cell.angle_gamma   90.00
#
_symmetry.space_group_name_H-M   'P 1'
#
loop_
_entity.id
_entity.type
_entity.pdbx_description
1 polymer ?
#
loop_
_entity_poly.entity_id
_entity_poly.type
_entity_poly.pdbx_seq_one_letter_code
_entity_poly.pdbx_strand_id
1 'polypeptide(L)'
;MQALKAHFLGQEITLVEHNGVAYVAMREIVEGIGLDWSSQCRKLSKWKSKFKCKFLNTIGRDGKTYKMLCMPVENIYGWLLCVNPNKVNKNLKDWLEDYQEESFSALENIFLKKAFKK
;
A
#
# COMPACT_ATOMS: atom_id res chain seq x y z
N MET A 1 12.88 -15.00 -9.44
CA MET A 1 11.90 -14.24 -8.62
C MET A 1 10.66 -15.08 -8.52
N GLN A 2 10.30 -15.51 -7.30
CA GLN A 2 9.07 -16.24 -7.07
C GLN A 2 7.95 -15.22 -6.85
N ALA A 3 6.89 -15.28 -7.66
CA ALA A 3 5.71 -14.47 -7.44
C ALA A 3 4.88 -15.11 -6.32
N LEU A 4 4.73 -14.40 -5.21
CA LEU A 4 3.82 -14.80 -4.12
C LEU A 4 2.47 -14.14 -4.37
N LYS A 5 1.37 -14.82 -4.06
CA LYS A 5 0.02 -14.29 -4.16
C LYS A 5 -0.49 -13.94 -2.77
N ALA A 6 -1.12 -12.79 -2.63
CA ALA A 6 -1.76 -12.35 -1.39
C ALA A 6 -3.13 -11.74 -1.71
N HIS A 7 -3.99 -11.61 -0.69
CA HIS A 7 -5.27 -10.92 -0.83
C HIS A 7 -5.19 -9.55 -0.16
N PHE A 8 -5.60 -8.52 -0.90
CA PHE A 8 -5.69 -7.15 -0.41
C PHE A 8 -7.01 -6.56 -0.87
N LEU A 9 -7.85 -6.09 0.07
CA LEU A 9 -9.20 -5.57 -0.23
C LEU A 9 -10.07 -6.52 -1.05
N GLY A 10 -9.97 -7.83 -0.77
CA GLY A 10 -10.70 -8.86 -1.49
C GLY A 10 -10.18 -9.15 -2.91
N GLN A 11 -9.06 -8.54 -3.31
CA GLN A 11 -8.41 -8.78 -4.60
C GLN A 11 -7.10 -9.55 -4.42
N GLU A 12 -6.85 -10.52 -5.29
CA GLU A 12 -5.55 -11.18 -5.37
C GLU A 12 -4.52 -10.20 -5.97
N ILE A 13 -3.42 -10.01 -5.26
CA ILE A 13 -2.30 -9.15 -5.66
C ILE A 13 -1.04 -9.98 -5.85
N THR A 14 -0.22 -9.56 -6.81
CA THR A 14 1.07 -10.21 -7.05
C THR A 14 2.17 -9.54 -6.24
N LEU A 15 2.90 -10.33 -5.45
CA LEU A 15 4.04 -9.90 -4.67
C LEU A 15 5.34 -10.31 -5.35
N VAL A 16 6.33 -9.44 -5.22
CA VAL A 16 7.70 -9.66 -5.66
C VAL A 16 8.60 -9.67 -4.43
N GLU A 17 9.29 -10.79 -4.23
CA GLU A 17 10.34 -10.88 -3.22
C GLU A 17 11.60 -10.17 -3.70
N HIS A 18 12.18 -9.34 -2.83
CA HIS A 18 13.48 -8.71 -3.06
C HIS A 18 14.22 -8.52 -1.73
N ASN A 19 15.35 -9.22 -1.56
CA ASN A 19 16.22 -9.17 -0.38
C ASN A 19 15.48 -9.50 0.93
N GLY A 20 14.65 -10.55 0.92
CA GLY A 20 13.89 -11.01 2.08
C GLY A 20 12.65 -10.17 2.40
N VAL A 21 12.32 -9.19 1.56
CA VAL A 21 11.15 -8.32 1.74
C VAL A 21 10.16 -8.53 0.59
N ALA A 22 8.89 -8.72 0.94
CA ALA A 22 7.80 -8.79 -0.02
C ALA A 22 7.35 -7.38 -0.43
N TYR A 23 7.29 -7.14 -1.74
CA TYR A 23 6.86 -5.88 -2.34
C TYR A 23 5.61 -6.09 -3.20
N VAL A 24 4.75 -5.07 -3.26
CA VAL A 24 3.65 -5.00 -4.24
C VAL A 24 3.97 -3.98 -5.32
N ALA A 25 3.53 -4.23 -6.55
CA ALA A 25 3.51 -3.22 -7.59
C ALA A 25 2.40 -2.20 -7.31
N MET A 26 2.75 -0.95 -7.03
CA MET A 26 1.77 0.03 -6.52
C MET A 26 0.71 0.42 -7.55
N ARG A 27 0.97 0.22 -8.84
CA ARG A 27 0.00 0.52 -9.89
C ARG A 27 -1.28 -0.29 -9.73
N GLU A 28 -1.15 -1.58 -9.48
CA GLU A 28 -2.28 -2.49 -9.27
C GLU A 28 -3.14 -2.06 -8.09
N ILE A 29 -2.50 -1.69 -6.97
CA ILE A 29 -3.20 -1.21 -5.77
C ILE A 29 -3.90 0.12 -6.02
N VAL A 30 -3.19 1.08 -6.61
CA VAL A 30 -3.70 2.44 -6.84
C VAL A 30 -4.90 2.42 -7.77
N GLU A 31 -4.80 1.74 -8.91
CA GLU A 31 -5.89 1.62 -9.87
C GLU A 31 -7.04 0.77 -9.28
N GLY A 32 -6.72 -0.29 -8.52
CA GLY A 32 -7.70 -1.16 -7.86
C GLY A 32 -8.62 -0.44 -6.88
N ILE A 33 -8.11 0.55 -6.14
CA ILE A 33 -8.92 1.38 -5.22
C ILE A 33 -9.55 2.61 -5.88
N GLY A 34 -9.37 2.80 -7.20
CA GLY A 34 -10.01 3.87 -7.97
C GLY A 34 -9.23 5.17 -8.08
N LEU A 35 -7.92 5.17 -7.76
CA LEU A 35 -7.07 6.35 -7.86
C LEU A 35 -6.35 6.41 -9.21
N ASP A 36 -6.07 7.63 -9.70
CA ASP A 36 -5.24 7.84 -10.88
C ASP A 36 -3.77 7.47 -10.60
N TRP A 37 -3.24 6.53 -11.39
CA TRP A 37 -1.85 6.09 -11.29
C TRP A 37 -0.86 7.22 -11.53
N SER A 38 -1.09 8.08 -12.52
CA SER A 38 -0.11 9.11 -12.90
C SER A 38 0.14 10.09 -11.76
N SER A 39 -0.92 10.54 -11.10
CA SER A 39 -0.88 11.41 -9.93
C SER A 39 -0.23 10.72 -8.71
N GLN A 40 -0.62 9.48 -8.42
CA GLN A 40 -0.07 8.75 -7.27
C GLN A 40 1.38 8.35 -7.46
N CYS A 41 1.79 7.95 -8.68
CA CYS A 41 3.17 7.62 -8.98
C CYS A 41 4.11 8.82 -8.72
N ARG A 42 3.70 10.04 -9.10
CA ARG A 42 4.45 11.27 -8.78
C ARG A 42 4.57 11.49 -7.27
N LYS A 43 3.48 11.33 -6.52
CA LYS A 43 3.48 11.48 -5.04
C LYS A 43 4.35 10.43 -4.35
N LEU A 44 4.18 9.16 -4.71
CA LEU A 44 4.94 8.04 -4.16
C LEU A 44 6.42 8.13 -4.52
N SER A 45 6.76 8.62 -5.71
CA SER A 45 8.16 8.89 -6.10
C SER A 45 8.77 10.01 -5.24
N LYS A 46 8.02 11.08 -4.94
CA LYS A 46 8.47 12.13 -4.01
C LYS A 46 8.62 11.62 -2.58
N TRP A 47 7.77 10.67 -2.16
CA TRP A 47 7.76 10.09 -0.83
C TRP A 47 8.43 8.72 -0.75
N LYS A 48 9.30 8.39 -1.71
CA LYS A 48 9.95 7.07 -1.81
C LYS A 48 10.66 6.68 -0.51
N SER A 49 11.31 7.64 0.16
CA SER A 49 12.03 7.37 1.41
C SER A 49 11.06 7.01 2.55
N LYS A 50 9.97 7.77 2.68
CA LYS A 50 8.93 7.56 3.72
C LYS A 50 8.29 6.17 3.62
N PHE A 51 7.91 5.75 2.40
CA PHE A 51 7.24 4.47 2.18
C PHE A 51 8.16 3.36 1.68
N LYS A 52 9.48 3.58 1.72
CA LYS A 52 10.52 2.65 1.25
C LYS A 52 10.28 2.14 -0.19
N CYS A 53 9.67 2.97 -1.04
CA CYS A 53 9.37 2.60 -2.43
C CYS A 53 10.64 2.45 -3.25
N LYS A 54 10.68 1.45 -4.14
CA LYS A 54 11.79 1.18 -5.05
C LYS A 54 11.27 0.78 -6.42
N PHE A 55 12.06 1.06 -7.46
CA PHE A 55 11.79 0.50 -8.78
C PHE A 55 12.39 -0.91 -8.85
N LEU A 56 11.55 -1.92 -9.07
CA LEU A 56 11.95 -3.31 -9.20
C LEU A 56 11.52 -3.84 -10.57
N ASN A 57 12.26 -4.83 -11.08
CA ASN A 57 11.81 -5.60 -12.24
C ASN A 57 10.74 -6.58 -11.77
N THR A 58 9.52 -6.47 -12.31
CA THR A 58 8.38 -7.32 -11.96
C THR A 58 7.82 -7.98 -13.22
N ILE A 59 7.18 -9.12 -13.04
CA ILE A 59 6.49 -9.82 -14.15
C ILE A 59 5.05 -9.32 -14.18
N GLY A 60 4.66 -8.72 -15.30
CA GLY A 60 3.28 -8.30 -15.56
C GLY A 60 2.36 -9.50 -15.80
N ARG A 61 1.04 -9.26 -15.84
CA ARG A 61 0.04 -10.29 -16.11
C ARG A 61 0.19 -10.95 -17.50
N ASP A 62 0.88 -10.27 -18.42
CA ASP A 62 1.22 -10.75 -19.76
C ASP A 62 2.52 -11.58 -19.80
N GLY A 63 3.13 -11.86 -18.65
CA GLY A 63 4.39 -12.60 -18.54
C GLY A 63 5.64 -11.78 -18.89
N LYS A 64 5.50 -10.49 -19.25
CA LYS A 64 6.64 -9.64 -19.60
C LYS A 64 7.24 -8.97 -18.36
N THR A 65 8.53 -8.66 -18.43
CA THR A 65 9.23 -7.97 -17.35
C THR A 65 9.11 -6.45 -17.53
N TYR A 66 8.70 -5.75 -16.48
CA TYR A 66 8.61 -4.30 -16.43
C TYR A 66 9.32 -3.75 -15.21
N LYS A 67 9.90 -2.56 -15.35
CA LYS A 67 10.41 -1.80 -14.20
C LYS A 67 9.24 -1.03 -13.56
N MET A 68 8.76 -1.51 -12.43
CA MET A 68 7.60 -0.94 -11.73
C MET A 68 7.98 -0.30 -10.41
N LEU A 69 7.26 0.75 -10.01
CA LEU A 69 7.38 1.33 -8.66
C LEU A 69 6.66 0.42 -7.67
N CYS A 70 7.43 -0.12 -6.74
CA CYS A 70 6.98 -1.09 -5.76
C CYS A 70 7.11 -0.53 -4.34
N MET A 71 6.25 -0.99 -3.43
CA MET A 71 6.25 -0.66 -2.01
C MET A 71 6.29 -1.94 -1.18
N PRO A 72 7.05 -2.00 -0.06
CA PRO A 72 6.95 -3.13 0.86
C PRO A 72 5.52 -3.29 1.35
N VAL A 73 5.06 -4.53 1.51
CA VAL A 73 3.67 -4.79 1.95
C VAL A 73 3.37 -4.13 3.29
N GLU A 74 4.32 -4.13 4.24
CA GLU A 74 4.19 -3.46 5.55
C GLU A 74 3.88 -1.96 5.44
N ASN A 75 4.35 -1.28 4.38
CA ASN A 75 4.22 0.15 4.23
C ASN A 75 2.89 0.58 3.59
N ILE A 76 2.14 -0.36 3.00
CA ILE A 76 0.83 -0.08 2.36
C ILE A 76 -0.15 0.47 3.41
N TYR A 77 -0.16 -0.11 4.60
CA TYR A 77 -1.04 0.31 5.70
C TYR A 77 -0.80 1.77 6.10
N GLY A 78 0.46 2.19 6.17
CA GLY A 78 0.81 3.60 6.42
C GLY A 78 0.48 4.53 5.25
N TRP A 79 0.48 4.02 4.02
CA TRP A 79 0.06 4.79 2.85
C TRP A 79 -1.45 4.99 2.80
N LEU A 80 -2.25 3.97 3.12
CA LEU A 80 -3.71 4.07 3.21
C LEU A 80 -4.17 5.16 4.19
N LEU A 81 -3.45 5.36 5.29
CA LEU A 81 -3.70 6.47 6.23
C LEU A 81 -3.56 7.86 5.60
N CYS A 82 -2.85 7.98 4.48
CA CYS A 82 -2.63 9.24 3.77
C CYS A 82 -3.58 9.43 2.57
N VAL A 83 -4.40 8.42 2.24
CA VAL A 83 -5.32 8.47 1.09
C VAL A 83 -6.56 9.26 1.48
N ASN A 84 -7.04 10.12 0.58
CA ASN A 84 -8.30 10.84 0.76
C ASN A 84 -9.48 9.91 0.39
N PRO A 85 -10.39 9.57 1.33
CA PRO A 85 -11.52 8.68 1.06
C PRO A 85 -12.47 9.17 -0.03
N ASN A 86 -12.59 10.48 -0.24
CA ASN A 86 -13.43 11.03 -1.30
C ASN A 86 -12.84 10.87 -2.71
N LYS A 87 -11.65 10.27 -2.83
CA LYS A 87 -10.97 10.04 -4.11
C LYS A 87 -10.88 8.55 -4.48
N VAL A 88 -11.26 7.63 -3.60
CA VAL A 88 -11.34 6.20 -3.90
C VAL A 88 -12.69 5.84 -4.54
N ASN A 89 -12.82 4.60 -5.00
CA ASN A 89 -14.11 4.06 -5.45
C ASN A 89 -15.17 4.22 -4.34
N LYS A 90 -16.40 4.56 -4.71
CA LYS A 90 -17.48 4.85 -3.74
C LYS A 90 -17.74 3.70 -2.77
N ASN A 91 -17.61 2.45 -3.21
CA ASN A 91 -17.78 1.26 -2.39
C ASN A 91 -16.64 0.99 -1.40
N LEU A 92 -15.51 1.72 -1.50
CA LEU A 92 -14.36 1.62 -0.61
C LEU A 92 -14.22 2.81 0.34
N LYS A 93 -15.07 3.83 0.18
CA LYS A 93 -14.98 5.05 0.97
C LYS A 93 -15.16 4.75 2.46
N ASP A 94 -16.31 4.17 2.81
CA ASP A 94 -16.67 3.90 4.21
C ASP A 94 -15.64 2.98 4.86
N TRP A 95 -15.23 1.93 4.16
CA TRP A 95 -14.15 1.04 4.60
C TRP A 95 -12.83 1.78 4.90
N LEU A 96 -12.44 2.75 4.06
CA LEU A 96 -11.20 3.49 4.26
C LEU A 96 -11.31 4.49 5.42
N GLU A 97 -12.49 5.09 5.62
CA GLU A 97 -12.77 5.96 6.77
C GLU A 97 -12.70 5.15 8.07
N ASP A 98 -13.38 4.00 8.13
CA ASP A 98 -13.35 3.08 9.27
C ASP A 98 -11.92 2.61 9.57
N TYR A 99 -11.18 2.19 8.53
CA TYR A 99 -9.78 1.78 8.66
C TYR A 99 -8.92 2.89 9.27
N GLN A 100 -9.10 4.14 8.84
CA GLN A 100 -8.33 5.28 9.35
C GLN A 100 -8.67 5.56 10.82
N GLU A 101 -9.94 5.54 11.19
CA GLU A 101 -10.40 5.74 12.57
C GLU A 101 -9.94 4.63 13.52
N GLU A 102 -10.10 3.37 13.13
CA GLU A 102 -9.63 2.21 13.89
C GLU A 102 -8.10 2.24 14.07
N SER A 103 -7.37 2.64 13.03
CA SER A 103 -5.93 2.77 13.09
C SER A 103 -5.48 3.83 14.09
N PHE A 104 -6.15 4.99 14.15
CA PHE A 104 -5.83 6.02 15.14
C PHE A 104 -6.13 5.55 16.56
N SER A 105 -7.26 4.88 16.77
CA SER A 105 -7.62 4.27 18.04
C SER A 105 -6.59 3.21 18.47
N ALA A 106 -6.12 2.37 17.54
CA ALA A 106 -5.07 1.38 17.81
C ALA A 106 -3.74 2.04 18.18
N LEU A 107 -3.34 3.10 17.47
CA LEU A 107 -2.13 3.86 17.77
C LEU A 107 -2.21 4.53 19.16
N GLU A 108 -3.32 5.16 19.51
CA GLU A 108 -3.56 5.70 20.86
C GLU A 108 -3.43 4.59 21.92
N ASN A 109 -4.12 3.47 21.72
CA ASN A 109 -4.06 2.34 22.64
C ASN A 109 -2.64 1.81 22.85
N ILE A 110 -1.83 1.77 21.79
CA ILE A 110 -0.46 1.28 21.88
C ILE A 110 0.47 2.30 22.52
N PHE A 111 0.40 3.57 22.13
CA PHE A 111 1.39 4.58 22.52
C PHE A 111 0.99 5.35 23.79
N LEU A 112 -0.27 5.74 23.94
CA LEU A 112 -0.74 6.44 25.13
C LEU A 112 -0.87 5.49 26.33
N LYS A 113 -1.42 4.27 26.18
CA LYS A 113 -1.47 3.34 27.33
C LYS A 113 -0.10 2.85 27.78
N LYS A 114 0.92 2.85 26.90
CA LYS A 114 2.32 2.63 27.30
C LYS A 114 2.87 3.80 28.12
N ALA A 115 2.44 5.03 27.86
CA ALA A 115 2.90 6.21 28.59
C ALA A 115 2.37 6.25 30.04
N PHE A 116 1.18 5.69 30.30
CA PHE A 116 0.56 5.66 31.64
C PHE A 116 0.85 4.40 32.47
N LYS A 117 1.57 3.41 31.92
CA LYS A 117 2.01 2.21 32.64
C LYS A 117 3.39 2.38 33.30
N LYS A 118 3.73 3.60 33.72
CA LYS A 118 5.00 3.91 34.38
C LYS A 118 4.82 4.05 35.89
#